data_AF-A0A1W9H3Q8-F1
#
_entry.id   AF-A0A1W9H3Q8-F1
#
_cell.length_a   1.000
_cell.length_b   1.000
_cell.length_c   1.000
_cell.angle_alpha   90.00
_cell.angle_beta   90.00
_cell.angle_gamma   90.00
#
_symmetry.space_group_name_H-M   'P 1'
#
loop_
_entity.id
_entity.type
_entity.pdbx_description
1 polymer ?
#
loop_
_entity_poly.entity_id
_entity_poly.type
_entity_poly.pdbx_seq_one_letter_code
_entity_poly.pdbx_strand_id
1 'polypeptide(L)'
;MPFTLTFTRAGQEKFIAAQLGDDIDLTVTEVGLTDTAFVVAPTLEAVPGEHRRVGTISGDAVGNNIVHLIVRDDSAAGYGVRGFGLYLSDGTLFAVYGQADRIVEKSTLTSLYFAVDIAFPAGDAVSVSFGDTSFLDPPATTERRGVIEIATGAEAQAGLDAVRAIVPATLKLVLDAFRAAVNADIAALQAAFAAYQAQLNANFAAFQAATNAAIATITARTITGAGLAVGGGSLAANRTITVPAASAAELRAAADATKAVTPASFGGLPRSLGNPAYEVLPGGKCIQSGQVRSGFSDQGSISITFPIAFADADYDLQLTAIIPSAGDFDNYPQEIAGTRTATGVTIYLQDASTGGSGQLTGFNWRAEGRA
;
A
#
# COMPACT_ATOMS: atom_id res chain seq x y z
N MET A 1 -79.31 17.79 -0.32
CA MET A 1 -80.09 16.91 -1.21
C MET A 1 -80.02 17.55 -2.59
N PRO A 2 -79.55 16.83 -3.61
CA PRO A 2 -79.38 17.41 -4.94
C PRO A 2 -80.74 17.71 -5.59
N PHE A 3 -80.79 18.72 -6.45
CA PHE A 3 -81.95 18.97 -7.30
C PHE A 3 -82.01 17.90 -8.38
N THR A 4 -83.04 17.05 -8.33
CA THR A 4 -83.20 15.95 -9.30
C THR A 4 -83.78 16.50 -10.59
N LEU A 5 -82.97 16.55 -11.64
CA LEU A 5 -83.37 17.06 -12.94
C LEU A 5 -84.26 16.06 -13.67
N THR A 6 -85.06 16.56 -14.60
CA THR A 6 -85.78 15.73 -15.59
C THR A 6 -85.26 16.06 -16.97
N PHE A 7 -84.82 15.04 -17.72
CA PHE A 7 -84.46 15.24 -19.13
C PHE A 7 -85.68 15.65 -19.95
N THR A 8 -85.48 16.58 -20.87
CA THR A 8 -86.44 16.76 -21.96
C THR A 8 -86.28 15.62 -22.96
N ARG A 9 -87.27 15.40 -23.81
CA ARG A 9 -87.20 14.41 -24.90
C ARG A 9 -86.00 14.71 -25.80
N ALA A 10 -85.80 15.98 -26.18
CA ALA A 10 -84.68 16.39 -27.02
C ALA A 10 -83.32 16.20 -26.31
N GLY A 11 -83.24 16.51 -25.02
CA GLY A 11 -82.04 16.30 -24.21
C GLY A 11 -81.72 14.81 -24.02
N GLN A 12 -82.74 13.99 -23.78
CA GLN A 12 -82.60 12.54 -23.65
C GLN A 12 -82.17 11.89 -24.96
N GLU A 13 -82.72 12.31 -26.10
CA GLU A 13 -82.31 11.84 -27.42
C GLU A 13 -80.83 12.13 -27.70
N LYS A 14 -80.36 13.35 -27.41
CA LYS A 14 -78.94 13.73 -27.55
C LYS A 14 -78.04 12.99 -26.58
N PHE A 15 -78.49 12.81 -25.35
CA PHE A 15 -77.76 12.04 -24.36
C PHE A 15 -77.59 10.58 -24.82
N ILE A 16 -78.65 9.94 -25.29
CA ILE A 16 -78.59 8.56 -25.79
C ILE A 16 -77.70 8.46 -27.04
N ALA A 17 -77.81 9.39 -27.97
CA ALA A 17 -76.97 9.43 -29.17
C ALA A 17 -75.48 9.53 -28.81
N ALA A 18 -75.12 10.42 -27.88
CA ALA A 18 -73.75 10.53 -27.36
C ALA A 18 -73.27 9.21 -26.71
N GLN A 19 -74.14 8.54 -25.95
CA GLN A 19 -73.82 7.25 -25.31
C GLN A 19 -73.67 6.09 -26.32
N LEU A 20 -74.26 6.23 -27.52
CA LEU A 20 -74.12 5.28 -28.63
C LEU A 20 -72.89 5.57 -29.52
N GLY A 21 -72.09 6.60 -29.17
CA GLY A 21 -70.85 6.94 -29.85
C GLY A 21 -71.00 7.98 -30.97
N ASP A 22 -72.16 8.64 -31.09
CA ASP A 22 -72.32 9.77 -32.00
C ASP A 22 -71.54 10.99 -31.47
N ASP A 23 -70.97 11.78 -32.39
CA ASP A 23 -70.26 13.03 -32.07
C ASP A 23 -71.26 14.14 -31.72
N ILE A 24 -71.78 14.09 -30.50
CA ILE A 24 -72.75 15.03 -29.94
C ILE A 24 -72.08 15.83 -28.83
N ASP A 25 -72.04 17.16 -28.99
CA ASP A 25 -71.56 18.06 -27.95
C ASP A 25 -72.61 18.18 -26.83
N LEU A 26 -72.34 17.52 -25.70
CA LEU A 26 -73.14 17.63 -24.48
C LEU A 26 -72.64 18.74 -23.54
N THR A 27 -71.93 19.74 -24.06
CA THR A 27 -71.50 20.88 -23.24
C THR A 27 -72.70 21.76 -22.89
N VAL A 28 -73.00 21.86 -21.59
CA VAL A 28 -73.93 22.84 -21.04
C VAL A 28 -73.22 24.18 -20.98
N THR A 29 -73.71 25.16 -21.76
CA THR A 29 -73.11 26.50 -21.85
C THR A 29 -73.95 27.55 -21.15
N GLU A 30 -75.24 27.31 -20.96
CA GLU A 30 -76.16 28.28 -20.39
C GLU A 30 -77.18 27.65 -19.44
N VAL A 31 -77.61 28.42 -18.45
CA VAL A 31 -78.72 28.08 -17.56
C VAL A 31 -79.84 29.11 -17.72
N GLY A 32 -81.01 28.65 -18.15
CA GLY A 32 -82.23 29.46 -18.21
C GLY A 32 -82.95 29.44 -16.87
N LEU A 33 -83.47 30.58 -16.43
CA LEU A 33 -84.08 30.80 -15.12
C LEU A 33 -85.54 31.27 -15.29
N THR A 34 -86.43 30.76 -14.42
CA THR A 34 -87.85 31.17 -14.37
C THR A 34 -88.33 31.40 -12.94
N ASP A 35 -89.13 32.43 -12.73
CA ASP A 35 -89.90 32.66 -11.48
C ASP A 35 -91.34 32.12 -11.60
N THR A 36 -91.72 31.61 -12.76
CA THR A 36 -93.03 31.00 -13.00
C THR A 36 -92.99 29.56 -12.54
N ALA A 37 -93.87 29.15 -11.62
CA ALA A 37 -94.01 27.74 -11.27
C ALA A 37 -94.59 26.96 -12.46
N PHE A 38 -93.98 25.83 -12.82
CA PHE A 38 -94.43 25.00 -13.93
C PHE A 38 -94.36 23.50 -13.57
N VAL A 39 -95.18 22.71 -14.24
CA VAL A 39 -95.12 21.25 -14.15
C VAL A 39 -93.99 20.76 -15.04
N VAL A 40 -92.97 20.14 -14.43
CA VAL A 40 -91.85 19.54 -15.15
C VAL A 40 -92.36 18.35 -15.98
N ALA A 41 -92.09 18.36 -17.29
CA ALA A 41 -92.46 17.28 -18.20
C ALA A 41 -91.36 17.08 -19.26
N PRO A 42 -91.10 15.83 -19.70
CA PRO A 42 -90.13 15.57 -20.77
C PRO A 42 -90.49 16.23 -22.10
N THR A 43 -91.74 16.61 -22.33
CA THR A 43 -92.19 17.26 -23.57
C THR A 43 -91.85 18.75 -23.66
N LEU A 44 -91.18 19.33 -22.67
CA LEU A 44 -90.79 20.74 -22.69
C LEU A 44 -89.69 20.99 -23.73
N GLU A 45 -89.90 21.99 -24.59
CA GLU A 45 -88.93 22.45 -25.59
C GLU A 45 -88.25 23.77 -25.17
N ALA A 46 -88.82 24.48 -24.20
CA ALA A 46 -88.26 25.66 -23.55
C ALA A 46 -88.71 25.72 -22.08
N VAL A 47 -87.97 26.44 -21.23
CA VAL A 47 -88.38 26.66 -19.83
C VAL A 47 -89.59 27.59 -19.80
N PRO A 48 -90.75 27.17 -19.22
CA PRO A 48 -91.94 28.02 -19.18
C PRO A 48 -91.70 29.32 -18.39
N GLY A 49 -92.03 30.46 -19.00
CA GLY A 49 -91.83 31.77 -18.39
C GLY A 49 -90.35 32.12 -18.13
N GLU A 50 -89.42 31.54 -18.90
CA GLU A 50 -88.01 31.92 -18.84
C GLU A 50 -87.85 33.42 -19.01
N HIS A 51 -87.22 34.06 -18.03
CA HIS A 51 -86.99 35.50 -18.02
C HIS A 51 -85.50 35.85 -18.14
N ARG A 52 -84.61 34.86 -18.00
CA ARG A 52 -83.16 35.08 -18.03
C ARG A 52 -82.39 33.84 -18.43
N ARG A 53 -81.31 34.05 -19.17
CA ARG A 53 -80.32 33.03 -19.53
C ARG A 53 -78.93 33.47 -19.11
N VAL A 54 -78.19 32.61 -18.42
CA VAL A 54 -76.88 32.91 -17.82
C VAL A 54 -75.82 31.97 -18.37
N GLY A 55 -74.78 32.50 -19.01
CA GLY A 55 -73.68 31.71 -19.60
C GLY A 55 -72.43 31.59 -18.72
N THR A 56 -72.36 32.33 -17.61
CA THR A 56 -71.25 32.26 -16.65
C THR A 56 -71.47 31.12 -15.66
N ILE A 57 -71.25 29.90 -16.14
CA ILE A 57 -71.45 28.66 -15.40
C ILE A 57 -70.18 27.82 -15.38
N SER A 58 -70.02 27.06 -14.30
CA SER A 58 -68.96 26.09 -14.12
C SER A 58 -69.53 24.89 -13.39
N GLY A 59 -69.07 23.69 -13.72
CA GLY A 59 -69.51 22.50 -13.03
C GLY A 59 -68.57 21.34 -13.25
N ASP A 60 -68.51 20.46 -12.26
CA ASP A 60 -67.74 19.23 -12.35
C ASP A 60 -68.51 18.07 -11.71
N ALA A 61 -68.28 16.87 -12.25
CA ALA A 61 -68.90 15.66 -11.76
C ALA A 61 -68.29 15.30 -10.39
N VAL A 62 -69.13 15.24 -9.36
CA VAL A 62 -68.71 14.86 -8.00
C VAL A 62 -69.00 13.39 -7.67
N GLY A 63 -69.48 12.63 -8.66
CA GLY A 63 -69.79 11.19 -8.59
C GLY A 63 -71.28 10.89 -8.38
N ASN A 64 -71.68 9.62 -8.52
CA ASN A 64 -73.06 9.13 -8.35
C ASN A 64 -74.13 9.93 -9.13
N ASN A 65 -73.86 10.28 -10.40
CA ASN A 65 -74.73 11.09 -11.25
C ASN A 65 -74.99 12.52 -10.75
N ILE A 66 -74.16 13.01 -9.82
CA ILE A 66 -74.25 14.36 -9.28
C ILE A 66 -73.19 15.24 -9.92
N VAL A 67 -73.61 16.42 -10.33
CA VAL A 67 -72.72 17.52 -10.72
C VAL A 67 -72.87 18.64 -9.70
N HIS A 68 -71.74 19.17 -9.25
CA HIS A 68 -71.76 20.44 -8.52
C HIS A 68 -71.78 21.57 -9.56
N LEU A 69 -72.93 22.23 -9.72
CA LEU A 69 -73.14 23.31 -10.66
C LEU A 69 -73.05 24.66 -9.95
N ILE A 70 -72.24 25.56 -10.50
CA ILE A 70 -72.09 26.93 -10.04
C ILE A 70 -72.53 27.86 -11.16
N VAL A 71 -73.49 28.73 -10.85
CA VAL A 71 -73.98 29.78 -11.74
C VAL A 71 -73.66 31.12 -11.10
N ARG A 72 -72.92 31.97 -11.82
CA ARG A 72 -72.66 33.36 -11.42
C ARG A 72 -73.43 34.29 -12.34
N ASP A 73 -74.08 35.31 -11.80
CA ASP A 73 -74.68 36.38 -12.61
C ASP A 73 -74.48 37.74 -11.97
N ASP A 74 -73.59 38.53 -12.58
CA ASP A 74 -73.16 39.85 -12.12
C ASP A 74 -73.99 40.99 -12.73
N SER A 75 -75.02 40.71 -13.52
CA SER A 75 -75.80 41.79 -14.14
C SER A 75 -76.63 42.57 -13.11
N ALA A 76 -76.98 43.82 -13.45
CA ALA A 76 -77.91 44.65 -12.67
C ALA A 76 -79.40 44.27 -12.91
N ALA A 77 -79.73 42.99 -12.79
CA ALA A 77 -81.10 42.48 -12.94
C ALA A 77 -81.58 41.83 -11.64
N GLY A 78 -82.80 42.15 -11.20
CA GLY A 78 -83.44 41.54 -10.04
C GLY A 78 -84.51 40.55 -10.47
N TYR A 79 -84.51 39.35 -9.88
CA TYR A 79 -85.41 38.26 -10.26
C TYR A 79 -85.48 37.17 -9.20
N GLY A 80 -86.57 36.42 -9.23
CA GLY A 80 -86.73 35.17 -8.48
C GLY A 80 -86.45 33.96 -9.37
N VAL A 81 -86.07 32.84 -8.76
CA VAL A 81 -85.89 31.56 -9.43
C VAL A 81 -86.71 30.50 -8.71
N ARG A 82 -87.73 29.95 -9.37
CA ARG A 82 -88.51 28.76 -8.93
C ARG A 82 -88.15 27.52 -9.74
N GLY A 83 -87.56 27.70 -10.91
CA GLY A 83 -87.04 26.62 -11.74
C GLY A 83 -85.95 27.10 -12.67
N PHE A 84 -85.20 26.15 -13.21
CA PHE A 84 -84.12 26.39 -14.15
C PHE A 84 -84.01 25.26 -15.17
N GLY A 85 -83.44 25.58 -16.33
CA GLY A 85 -83.14 24.62 -17.39
C GLY A 85 -81.68 24.72 -17.81
N LEU A 86 -81.06 23.57 -18.09
CA LEU A 86 -79.71 23.48 -18.63
C LEU A 86 -79.80 23.50 -20.16
N TYR A 87 -79.05 24.37 -20.81
CA TYR A 87 -78.99 24.48 -22.27
C TYR A 87 -77.64 24.03 -22.79
N LEU A 88 -77.67 23.18 -23.83
CA LEU A 88 -76.46 22.79 -24.57
C LEU A 88 -75.96 23.95 -25.43
N SER A 89 -74.71 23.83 -25.90
CA SER A 89 -74.05 24.79 -26.80
C SER A 89 -74.86 25.13 -28.06
N ASP A 90 -75.65 24.18 -28.56
CA ASP A 90 -76.53 24.35 -29.72
C ASP A 90 -77.93 24.91 -29.40
N GLY A 91 -78.18 25.28 -28.14
CA GLY A 91 -79.44 25.86 -27.67
C GLY A 91 -80.51 24.84 -27.28
N THR A 92 -80.23 23.54 -27.34
CA THR A 92 -81.17 22.50 -26.91
C THR A 92 -81.39 22.55 -25.40
N LEU A 93 -82.65 22.57 -24.96
CA LEU A 93 -82.99 22.43 -23.55
C LEU A 93 -82.72 20.98 -23.12
N PHE A 94 -81.66 20.75 -22.36
CA PHE A 94 -81.15 19.43 -21.99
C PHE A 94 -81.98 18.80 -20.86
N ALA A 95 -82.08 19.50 -19.74
CA ALA A 95 -82.79 19.04 -18.56
C ALA A 95 -83.34 20.24 -17.77
N VAL A 96 -84.40 19.99 -16.99
CA VAL A 96 -85.09 21.03 -16.23
C VAL A 96 -85.34 20.61 -14.79
N TYR A 97 -85.42 21.62 -13.93
CA TYR A 97 -85.94 21.52 -12.58
C TYR A 97 -86.92 22.66 -12.32
N GLY A 98 -87.99 22.38 -11.57
CA GLY A 98 -88.98 23.38 -11.17
C GLY A 98 -89.71 22.93 -9.92
N GLN A 99 -90.04 23.89 -9.06
CA GLN A 99 -90.79 23.65 -7.83
C GLN A 99 -91.78 24.79 -7.56
N ALA A 100 -92.72 24.55 -6.65
CA ALA A 100 -93.72 25.55 -6.28
C ALA A 100 -93.08 26.73 -5.56
N ASP A 101 -92.13 26.51 -4.64
CA ASP A 101 -91.49 27.55 -3.82
C ASP A 101 -90.26 28.18 -4.50
N ARG A 102 -89.91 29.40 -4.12
CA ARG A 102 -88.72 30.09 -4.66
C ARG A 102 -87.43 29.47 -4.12
N ILE A 103 -86.51 29.13 -5.03
CA ILE A 103 -85.18 28.57 -4.74
C ILE A 103 -84.22 29.67 -4.31
N VAL A 104 -84.17 30.76 -5.08
CA VAL A 104 -83.31 31.92 -4.81
C VAL A 104 -83.95 33.21 -5.33
N GLU A 105 -83.60 34.33 -4.72
CA GLU A 105 -83.98 35.68 -5.16
C GLU A 105 -82.74 36.55 -5.24
N LYS A 106 -82.59 37.26 -6.36
CA LYS A 106 -81.49 38.18 -6.62
C LYS A 106 -82.01 39.62 -6.64
N SER A 107 -81.32 40.52 -5.94
CA SER A 107 -81.58 41.96 -6.01
C SER A 107 -80.77 42.61 -7.13
N THR A 108 -81.23 43.75 -7.66
CA THR A 108 -80.59 44.48 -8.76
C THR A 108 -79.18 45.00 -8.44
N LEU A 109 -78.81 45.11 -7.16
CA LEU A 109 -77.52 45.62 -6.69
C LEU A 109 -76.56 44.52 -6.20
N THR A 110 -76.90 43.24 -6.42
CA THR A 110 -76.13 42.09 -5.92
C THR A 110 -75.81 41.13 -7.05
N SER A 111 -74.63 40.51 -7.02
CA SER A 111 -74.32 39.36 -7.87
C SER A 111 -74.96 38.10 -7.30
N LEU A 112 -75.47 37.23 -8.18
CA LEU A 112 -75.90 35.89 -7.79
C LEU A 112 -74.71 34.94 -7.85
N TYR A 113 -74.51 34.16 -6.78
CA TYR A 113 -73.66 32.98 -6.78
C TYR A 113 -74.50 31.79 -6.33
N PHE A 114 -74.95 31.00 -7.31
CA PHE A 114 -75.84 29.88 -7.09
C PHE A 114 -75.07 28.58 -7.29
N ALA A 115 -74.62 28.00 -6.18
CA ALA A 115 -73.89 26.73 -6.13
C ALA A 115 -74.81 25.62 -5.64
N VAL A 116 -75.06 24.62 -6.47
CA VAL A 116 -76.03 23.55 -6.20
C VAL A 116 -75.54 22.21 -6.72
N ASP A 117 -75.87 21.16 -5.99
CA ASP A 117 -75.72 19.80 -6.49
C ASP A 117 -76.96 19.47 -7.32
N ILE A 118 -76.77 19.10 -8.59
CA ILE A 118 -77.82 18.62 -9.48
C ILE A 118 -77.62 17.12 -9.72
N ALA A 119 -78.70 16.35 -9.75
CA ALA A 119 -78.66 14.92 -10.03
C ALA A 119 -79.38 14.61 -11.34
N PHE A 120 -78.71 13.88 -12.24
CA PHE A 120 -79.34 13.39 -13.46
C PHE A 120 -80.10 12.07 -13.19
N PRO A 121 -81.31 11.91 -13.75
CA PRO A 121 -82.20 10.78 -13.42
C PRO A 121 -81.73 9.44 -14.01
N ALA A 122 -80.85 9.45 -15.01
CA ALA A 122 -80.19 8.28 -15.58
C ALA A 122 -78.89 8.67 -16.32
N GLY A 123 -77.88 7.79 -16.33
CA GLY A 123 -76.64 7.95 -17.11
C GLY A 123 -75.47 8.65 -16.39
N ASP A 124 -74.23 8.40 -16.80
CA ASP A 124 -73.04 8.90 -16.10
C ASP A 124 -72.88 10.42 -16.31
N ALA A 125 -72.89 11.20 -15.22
CA ALA A 125 -72.71 12.66 -15.26
C ALA A 125 -71.35 13.08 -15.85
N VAL A 126 -70.38 12.16 -15.92
CA VAL A 126 -69.08 12.37 -16.57
C VAL A 126 -69.20 12.65 -18.06
N SER A 127 -70.31 12.28 -18.73
CA SER A 127 -70.49 12.52 -20.17
C SER A 127 -71.02 13.91 -20.52
N VAL A 128 -71.24 14.79 -19.53
CA VAL A 128 -71.73 16.16 -19.72
C VAL A 128 -70.65 17.13 -19.25
N SER A 129 -70.15 17.95 -20.15
CA SER A 129 -69.23 19.04 -19.83
C SER A 129 -70.00 20.30 -19.44
N PHE A 130 -69.43 21.10 -18.55
CA PHE A 130 -69.93 22.43 -18.18
C PHE A 130 -68.87 23.46 -18.60
N GLY A 131 -69.24 24.74 -18.67
CA GLY A 131 -68.35 25.84 -19.09
C GLY A 131 -67.02 25.96 -18.31
N ASP A 132 -66.27 27.04 -18.57
CA ASP A 132 -64.90 27.24 -18.07
C ASP A 132 -64.78 27.12 -16.53
N THR A 133 -63.90 26.23 -16.06
CA THR A 133 -63.59 25.96 -14.65
C THR A 133 -62.66 27.01 -14.02
N SER A 134 -62.23 28.02 -14.78
CA SER A 134 -61.20 28.98 -14.33
C SER A 134 -61.77 30.11 -13.45
N PHE A 135 -61.46 30.05 -12.15
CA PHE A 135 -61.48 31.19 -11.24
C PHE A 135 -60.07 31.43 -10.63
N LEU A 136 -59.04 31.50 -11.48
CA LEU A 136 -57.64 31.92 -11.22
C LEU A 136 -56.89 31.28 -10.02
N ASP A 137 -56.10 30.24 -10.30
CA ASP A 137 -55.00 29.82 -9.42
C ASP A 137 -53.78 30.77 -9.57
N PRO A 138 -53.28 31.40 -8.49
CA PRO A 138 -52.17 32.36 -8.59
C PRO A 138 -50.82 31.68 -8.84
N PRO A 139 -49.92 32.29 -9.64
CA PRO A 139 -48.54 31.83 -9.79
C PRO A 139 -47.76 31.95 -8.47
N ALA A 140 -46.89 30.99 -8.19
CA ALA A 140 -46.04 31.02 -7.00
C ALA A 140 -44.97 32.14 -7.11
N THR A 141 -44.77 32.91 -6.04
CA THR A 141 -43.69 33.90 -5.91
C THR A 141 -42.93 33.69 -4.60
N THR A 142 -41.83 34.42 -4.38
CA THR A 142 -41.04 34.37 -3.13
C THR A 142 -41.84 34.81 -1.88
N GLU A 143 -42.97 35.50 -2.05
CA GLU A 143 -43.81 36.03 -0.98
C GLU A 143 -45.21 35.38 -0.94
N ARG A 144 -45.67 34.70 -2.01
CA ARG A 144 -47.02 34.13 -2.11
C ARG A 144 -46.99 32.68 -2.59
N ARG A 145 -47.62 31.78 -1.83
CA ARG A 145 -47.86 30.39 -2.24
C ARG A 145 -48.79 30.36 -3.45
N GLY A 146 -48.37 29.70 -4.53
CA GLY A 146 -49.15 29.42 -5.73
C GLY A 146 -48.99 27.97 -6.19
N VAL A 147 -49.48 27.63 -7.39
CA VAL A 147 -49.27 26.30 -7.99
C VAL A 147 -47.85 26.22 -8.57
N ILE A 148 -47.09 25.18 -8.21
CA ILE A 148 -45.72 24.92 -8.68
C ILE A 148 -45.67 23.60 -9.45
N GLU A 149 -44.99 23.59 -10.59
CA GLU A 149 -44.78 22.38 -11.39
C GLU A 149 -43.73 21.47 -10.71
N ILE A 150 -43.95 20.14 -10.78
CA ILE A 150 -43.00 19.15 -10.27
C ILE A 150 -41.95 18.85 -11.32
N ALA A 151 -40.67 18.97 -10.97
CA ALA A 151 -39.56 18.63 -11.84
C ALA A 151 -39.56 17.13 -12.18
N THR A 152 -39.26 16.81 -13.43
CA THR A 152 -39.00 15.44 -13.89
C THR A 152 -37.68 14.92 -13.31
N GLY A 153 -37.44 13.60 -13.39
CA GLY A 153 -36.18 13.00 -12.93
C GLY A 153 -34.95 13.52 -13.67
N ALA A 154 -35.06 13.77 -14.99
CA ALA A 154 -33.97 14.30 -15.79
C ALA A 154 -33.64 15.75 -15.42
N GLU A 155 -34.66 16.58 -15.18
CA GLU A 155 -34.48 17.96 -14.72
C GLU A 155 -33.85 18.01 -13.32
N ALA A 156 -34.28 17.13 -12.41
CA ALA A 156 -33.70 17.02 -11.07
C ALA A 156 -32.21 16.61 -11.11
N GLN A 157 -31.81 15.72 -12.03
CA GLN A 157 -30.40 15.34 -12.21
C GLN A 157 -29.57 16.44 -12.85
N ALA A 158 -30.13 17.18 -13.81
CA ALA A 158 -29.43 18.28 -14.46
C ALA A 158 -29.22 19.47 -13.51
N GLY A 159 -30.18 19.74 -12.61
CA GLY A 159 -30.06 20.79 -11.59
C GLY A 159 -30.00 22.21 -12.14
N LEU A 160 -30.52 22.44 -13.36
CA LEU A 160 -30.48 23.73 -14.06
C LEU A 160 -31.74 24.58 -13.85
N ASP A 161 -32.84 23.96 -13.41
CA ASP A 161 -34.14 24.59 -13.25
C ASP A 161 -34.30 25.17 -11.84
N ALA A 162 -34.62 26.47 -11.75
CA ALA A 162 -34.81 27.20 -10.50
C ALA A 162 -36.28 27.44 -10.11
N VAL A 163 -37.24 27.04 -10.94
CA VAL A 163 -38.68 27.34 -10.78
C VAL A 163 -39.54 26.12 -10.46
N ARG A 164 -39.04 24.89 -10.68
CA ARG A 164 -39.77 23.65 -10.39
C ARG A 164 -39.48 23.07 -9.01
N ALA A 165 -40.48 22.40 -8.43
CA ALA A 165 -40.36 21.72 -7.14
C ALA A 165 -39.81 20.30 -7.27
N ILE A 166 -39.03 19.88 -6.27
CA ILE A 166 -38.56 18.50 -6.11
C ILE A 166 -39.52 17.75 -5.17
N VAL A 167 -39.82 16.50 -5.52
CA VAL A 167 -40.58 15.56 -4.68
C VAL A 167 -39.66 14.48 -4.13
N PRO A 168 -40.05 13.74 -3.07
CA PRO A 168 -39.21 12.69 -2.50
C PRO A 168 -38.70 11.66 -3.52
N ALA A 169 -39.50 11.33 -4.55
CA ALA A 169 -39.12 10.39 -5.60
C ALA A 169 -37.98 10.90 -6.48
N THR A 170 -38.02 12.17 -6.92
CA THR A 170 -36.97 12.76 -7.76
C THR A 170 -35.72 13.10 -6.94
N LEU A 171 -35.87 13.51 -5.68
CA LEU A 171 -34.74 13.66 -4.76
C LEU A 171 -34.00 12.34 -4.54
N LYS A 172 -34.75 11.24 -4.31
CA LYS A 172 -34.15 9.91 -4.13
C LYS A 172 -33.29 9.51 -5.32
N LEU A 173 -33.74 9.78 -6.54
CA LEU A 173 -33.01 9.46 -7.76
C LEU A 173 -31.65 10.20 -7.83
N VAL A 174 -31.61 11.48 -7.47
CA VAL A 174 -30.36 12.27 -7.40
C VAL A 174 -29.43 11.75 -6.30
N LEU A 175 -29.98 11.43 -5.12
CA LEU A 175 -29.18 10.90 -4.00
C LEU A 175 -28.62 9.51 -4.29
N ASP A 176 -29.37 8.64 -4.96
CA ASP A 176 -28.91 7.32 -5.37
C ASP A 176 -27.76 7.44 -6.40
N ALA A 177 -27.87 8.37 -7.36
CA ALA A 177 -26.80 8.65 -8.32
C ALA A 177 -25.53 9.19 -7.63
N PHE A 178 -25.68 10.14 -6.69
CA PHE A 178 -24.58 10.64 -5.89
C PHE A 178 -23.90 9.53 -5.08
N ARG A 179 -24.68 8.68 -4.41
CA ARG A 179 -24.16 7.52 -3.68
C ARG A 179 -23.40 6.56 -4.58
N ALA A 180 -23.89 6.29 -5.78
CA ALA A 180 -23.22 5.43 -6.75
C ALA A 180 -21.87 6.02 -7.19
N ALA A 181 -21.80 7.33 -7.45
CA ALA A 181 -20.56 8.02 -7.79
C ALA A 181 -19.54 7.95 -6.66
N VAL A 182 -19.95 8.25 -5.42
CA VAL A 182 -19.08 8.16 -4.24
C VAL A 182 -18.57 6.73 -4.03
N ASN A 183 -19.42 5.72 -4.19
CA ASN A 183 -19.00 4.33 -4.09
C ASN A 183 -17.99 3.94 -5.18
N ALA A 184 -18.15 4.45 -6.40
CA ALA A 184 -17.20 4.22 -7.48
C ALA A 184 -15.83 4.86 -7.18
N ASP A 185 -15.82 6.10 -6.65
CA ASP A 185 -14.59 6.78 -6.24
C ASP A 185 -13.89 6.04 -5.10
N ILE A 186 -14.64 5.55 -4.10
CA ILE A 186 -14.09 4.74 -3.00
C ILE A 186 -13.48 3.45 -3.55
N ALA A 187 -14.15 2.75 -4.45
CA ALA A 187 -13.64 1.53 -5.05
C ALA A 187 -12.36 1.77 -5.87
N ALA A 188 -12.32 2.87 -6.63
CA ALA A 188 -11.13 3.29 -7.37
C ALA A 188 -9.95 3.60 -6.43
N LEU A 189 -10.21 4.31 -5.33
CA LEU A 189 -9.19 4.61 -4.32
C LEU A 189 -8.68 3.34 -3.62
N GLN A 190 -9.58 2.41 -3.28
CA GLN A 190 -9.21 1.12 -2.68
C GLN A 190 -8.33 0.30 -3.63
N ALA A 191 -8.66 0.26 -4.92
CA ALA A 191 -7.86 -0.42 -5.93
C ALA A 191 -6.48 0.23 -6.10
N ALA A 192 -6.42 1.57 -6.13
CA ALA A 192 -5.16 2.31 -6.20
C ALA A 192 -4.28 2.06 -4.96
N PHE A 193 -4.87 2.04 -3.76
CA PHE A 193 -4.16 1.75 -2.52
C PHE A 193 -3.62 0.32 -2.50
N ALA A 194 -4.43 -0.66 -2.92
CA ALA A 194 -3.99 -2.05 -3.00
C ALA A 194 -2.83 -2.23 -4.00
N ALA A 195 -2.88 -1.55 -5.16
CA ALA A 195 -1.80 -1.57 -6.14
C ALA A 195 -0.52 -0.93 -5.58
N TYR A 196 -0.63 0.22 -4.90
CA TYR A 196 0.50 0.87 -4.24
C TYR A 196 1.13 -0.02 -3.16
N GLN A 197 0.29 -0.67 -2.32
CA GLN A 197 0.77 -1.60 -1.29
C GLN A 197 1.46 -2.81 -1.91
N ALA A 198 0.92 -3.38 -2.98
CA ALA A 198 1.57 -4.48 -3.71
C ALA A 198 2.93 -4.07 -4.27
N GLN A 199 3.04 -2.86 -4.83
CA GLN A 199 4.29 -2.31 -5.35
C GLN A 199 5.32 -2.10 -4.22
N LEU A 200 4.91 -1.55 -3.08
CA LEU A 200 5.80 -1.39 -1.93
C LEU A 200 6.32 -2.74 -1.41
N ASN A 201 5.44 -3.74 -1.30
CA ASN A 201 5.83 -5.08 -0.88
C ASN A 201 6.81 -5.73 -1.87
N ALA A 202 6.57 -5.56 -3.17
CA ALA A 202 7.47 -6.05 -4.22
C ALA A 202 8.84 -5.36 -4.16
N ASN A 203 8.87 -4.04 -3.97
CA ASN A 203 10.11 -3.26 -3.83
C ASN A 203 10.90 -3.68 -2.58
N PHE A 204 10.22 -3.88 -1.45
CA PHE A 204 10.85 -4.33 -0.21
C PHE A 204 11.43 -5.75 -0.36
N ALA A 205 10.67 -6.67 -0.98
CA ALA A 205 11.13 -8.02 -1.26
C ALA A 205 12.36 -8.02 -2.19
N ALA A 206 12.34 -7.20 -3.24
CA ALA A 206 13.47 -7.06 -4.16
C ALA A 206 14.72 -6.49 -3.47
N PHE A 207 14.56 -5.44 -2.65
CA PHE A 207 15.66 -4.87 -1.88
C PHE A 207 16.24 -5.86 -0.87
N GLN A 208 15.39 -6.59 -0.14
CA GLN A 208 15.80 -7.63 0.80
C GLN A 208 16.58 -8.74 0.07
N ALA A 209 16.07 -9.23 -1.06
CA ALA A 209 16.74 -10.26 -1.86
C ALA A 209 18.12 -9.80 -2.36
N ALA A 210 18.21 -8.58 -2.89
CA ALA A 210 19.47 -8.00 -3.36
C ALA A 210 20.49 -7.83 -2.22
N THR A 211 20.04 -7.34 -1.06
CA THR A 211 20.89 -7.16 0.13
C THR A 211 21.39 -8.51 0.66
N ASN A 212 20.50 -9.51 0.78
CA ASN A 212 20.87 -10.85 1.21
C ASN A 212 21.87 -11.51 0.25
N ALA A 213 21.68 -11.35 -1.07
CA ALA A 213 22.62 -11.84 -2.07
C ALA A 213 24.00 -11.16 -1.96
N ALA A 214 24.03 -9.84 -1.73
CA ALA A 214 25.28 -9.10 -1.52
C ALA A 214 26.01 -9.55 -0.25
N ILE A 215 25.29 -9.70 0.87
CA ILE A 215 25.84 -10.22 2.13
C ILE A 215 26.36 -11.66 1.94
N ALA A 216 25.60 -12.52 1.28
CA ALA A 216 26.02 -13.89 0.98
C ALA A 216 27.31 -13.91 0.14
N THR A 217 27.40 -13.03 -0.87
CA THR A 217 28.60 -12.90 -1.70
C THR A 217 29.83 -12.49 -0.90
N ILE A 218 29.70 -11.48 -0.02
CA ILE A 218 30.80 -10.99 0.81
C ILE A 218 31.21 -12.04 1.83
N THR A 219 30.24 -12.63 2.54
CA THR A 219 30.51 -13.62 3.59
C THR A 219 31.05 -14.93 3.03
N ALA A 220 30.76 -15.27 1.76
CA ALA A 220 31.33 -16.41 1.07
C ALA A 220 32.79 -16.19 0.59
N ARG A 221 33.28 -14.94 0.52
CA ARG A 221 34.70 -14.69 0.22
C ARG A 221 35.57 -15.31 1.31
N THR A 222 36.66 -15.94 0.90
CA THR A 222 37.61 -16.60 1.80
C THR A 222 38.94 -15.86 1.85
N ILE A 223 39.50 -15.75 3.04
CA ILE A 223 40.92 -15.47 3.25
C ILE A 223 41.60 -16.84 3.42
N THR A 224 42.56 -17.15 2.57
CA THR A 224 43.26 -18.43 2.59
C THR A 224 44.74 -18.19 2.83
N GLY A 225 45.27 -18.73 3.93
CA GLY A 225 46.72 -18.74 4.16
C GLY A 225 47.45 -19.62 3.14
N ALA A 226 48.65 -19.21 2.74
CA ALA A 226 49.54 -19.98 1.87
C ALA A 226 51.00 -19.79 2.32
N GLY A 227 51.83 -20.80 2.05
CA GLY A 227 53.23 -20.82 2.48
C GLY A 227 53.36 -20.88 4.00
N LEU A 228 54.04 -19.89 4.59
CA LEU A 228 54.25 -19.81 6.05
C LEU A 228 52.98 -19.36 6.81
N ALA A 229 52.05 -18.71 6.13
CA ALA A 229 50.81 -18.22 6.73
C ALA A 229 49.77 -19.35 6.72
N VAL A 230 49.27 -19.72 7.90
CA VAL A 230 48.23 -20.72 8.09
C VAL A 230 46.98 -20.10 8.72
N GLY A 231 45.84 -20.79 8.57
CA GLY A 231 44.54 -20.31 9.04
C GLY A 231 43.73 -19.58 7.96
N GLY A 232 42.80 -18.75 8.38
CA GLY A 232 41.85 -18.07 7.50
C GLY A 232 40.44 -18.67 7.58
N GLY A 233 39.73 -18.66 6.45
CA GLY A 233 38.32 -19.06 6.34
C GLY A 233 37.47 -18.02 5.63
N SER A 234 36.15 -18.23 5.60
CA SER A 234 35.20 -17.29 4.99
C SER A 234 35.07 -15.98 5.80
N LEU A 235 34.53 -14.91 5.24
CA LEU A 235 34.31 -13.65 5.96
C LEU A 235 33.05 -13.65 6.85
N ALA A 236 32.49 -14.83 7.13
CA ALA A 236 31.33 -14.97 8.02
C ALA A 236 31.62 -14.62 9.51
N ALA A 237 32.88 -14.38 9.89
CA ALA A 237 33.31 -13.93 11.21
C ALA A 237 34.78 -13.42 11.16
N ASN A 238 35.35 -13.04 12.31
CA ASN A 238 36.74 -12.54 12.40
C ASN A 238 37.76 -13.64 12.09
N ARG A 239 38.69 -13.36 11.17
CA ARG A 239 39.71 -14.30 10.71
C ARG A 239 41.06 -14.03 11.36
N THR A 240 41.74 -15.12 11.71
CA THR A 240 43.10 -15.11 12.24
C THR A 240 44.00 -15.81 11.23
N ILE A 241 45.09 -15.14 10.88
CA ILE A 241 46.20 -15.71 10.14
C ILE A 241 47.37 -15.82 11.10
N THR A 242 48.00 -16.98 11.12
CA THR A 242 49.13 -17.28 12.00
C THR A 242 50.35 -17.59 11.14
N VAL A 243 51.51 -17.09 11.56
CA VAL A 243 52.80 -17.50 11.02
C VAL A 243 53.52 -18.24 12.14
N PRO A 244 53.59 -19.58 12.10
CA PRO A 244 54.23 -20.35 13.15
C PRO A 244 55.72 -20.04 13.22
N ALA A 245 56.22 -19.76 14.42
CA ALA A 245 57.65 -19.62 14.64
C ALA A 245 58.30 -21.01 14.76
N ALA A 246 59.46 -21.18 14.13
CA ALA A 246 60.32 -22.34 14.36
C ALA A 246 60.86 -22.31 15.79
N SER A 247 60.98 -23.47 16.43
CA SER A 247 61.76 -23.64 17.65
C SER A 247 63.26 -23.78 17.33
N ALA A 248 64.13 -23.65 18.34
CA ALA A 248 65.57 -23.89 18.16
C ALA A 248 65.89 -25.33 17.71
N ALA A 249 65.10 -26.32 18.18
CA ALA A 249 65.26 -27.71 17.77
C ALA A 249 64.91 -27.90 16.29
N GLU A 250 63.83 -27.28 15.82
CA GLU A 250 63.42 -27.30 14.41
C GLU A 250 64.42 -26.55 13.51
N LEU A 251 64.95 -25.41 13.98
CA LEU A 251 66.03 -24.68 13.29
C LEU A 251 67.31 -25.52 13.19
N ARG A 252 67.67 -26.25 14.25
CA ARG A 252 68.82 -27.17 14.24
C ARG A 252 68.60 -28.33 13.27
N ALA A 253 67.38 -28.89 13.21
CA ALA A 253 67.03 -29.95 12.27
C ALA A 253 66.98 -29.47 10.81
N ALA A 254 66.66 -28.19 10.57
CA ALA A 254 66.60 -27.56 9.25
C ALA A 254 65.74 -28.32 8.22
N ALA A 255 64.66 -28.95 8.68
CA ALA A 255 63.81 -29.83 7.87
C ALA A 255 62.40 -29.26 7.59
N ASP A 256 61.94 -28.29 8.40
CA ASP A 256 60.58 -27.75 8.29
C ASP A 256 60.56 -26.45 7.47
N ALA A 257 59.93 -26.49 6.30
CA ALA A 257 59.76 -25.35 5.40
C ALA A 257 58.51 -24.50 5.71
N THR A 258 57.71 -24.87 6.72
CA THR A 258 56.41 -24.26 7.03
C THR A 258 56.48 -23.24 8.18
N LYS A 259 57.65 -23.05 8.79
CA LYS A 259 57.83 -22.20 9.96
C LYS A 259 58.83 -21.06 9.72
N ALA A 260 58.53 -19.90 10.30
CA ALA A 260 59.39 -18.74 10.23
C ALA A 260 60.52 -18.82 11.28
N VAL A 261 61.75 -18.61 10.84
CA VAL A 261 62.89 -18.47 11.75
C VAL A 261 62.81 -17.13 12.48
N THR A 262 63.03 -17.14 13.79
CA THR A 262 62.98 -15.96 14.65
C THR A 262 64.30 -15.76 15.41
N PRO A 263 64.59 -14.56 15.93
CA PRO A 263 65.73 -14.37 16.84
C PRO A 263 65.73 -15.33 18.03
N ALA A 264 64.55 -15.73 18.54
CA ALA A 264 64.43 -16.70 19.62
C ALA A 264 64.88 -18.11 19.20
N SER A 265 64.56 -18.55 17.97
CA SER A 265 65.05 -19.85 17.46
C SER A 265 66.56 -19.90 17.31
N PHE A 266 67.21 -18.79 16.91
CA PHE A 266 68.67 -18.70 16.88
C PHE A 266 69.26 -18.62 18.30
N GLY A 267 68.70 -17.78 19.17
CA GLY A 267 69.17 -17.62 20.54
C GLY A 267 69.04 -18.88 21.41
N GLY A 268 68.14 -19.80 21.04
CA GLY A 268 67.96 -21.09 21.71
C GLY A 268 68.86 -22.21 21.19
N LEU A 269 69.73 -21.98 20.19
CA LEU A 269 70.69 -22.99 19.75
C LEU A 269 71.73 -23.25 20.86
N PRO A 270 72.13 -24.52 21.10
CA PRO A 270 73.13 -24.84 22.12
C PRO A 270 74.44 -24.10 21.87
N ARG A 271 74.91 -23.35 22.87
CA ARG A 271 76.20 -22.66 22.82
C ARG A 271 76.76 -22.37 24.20
N SER A 272 78.08 -22.25 24.28
CA SER A 272 78.82 -21.68 25.41
C SER A 272 79.92 -20.78 24.86
N LEU A 273 80.02 -19.55 25.38
CA LEU A 273 81.03 -18.56 24.97
C LEU A 273 82.27 -18.56 25.87
N GLY A 274 82.37 -19.54 26.78
CA GLY A 274 83.50 -19.68 27.70
C GLY A 274 84.75 -20.27 27.05
N ASN A 275 85.69 -20.76 27.86
CA ASN A 275 86.81 -21.56 27.40
C ASN A 275 86.83 -22.89 28.18
N PRO A 276 86.54 -24.04 27.53
CA PRO A 276 86.24 -24.21 26.10
C PRO A 276 84.86 -23.67 25.68
N ALA A 277 84.77 -23.16 24.46
CA ALA A 277 83.56 -22.66 23.80
C ALA A 277 82.95 -23.73 22.90
N TYR A 278 81.64 -23.61 22.65
CA TYR A 278 80.99 -24.32 21.55
C TYR A 278 79.81 -23.53 21.00
N GLU A 279 79.48 -23.77 19.74
CA GLU A 279 78.28 -23.26 19.08
C GLU A 279 77.73 -24.33 18.13
N VAL A 280 76.42 -24.58 18.23
CA VAL A 280 75.68 -25.41 17.27
C VAL A 280 74.93 -24.51 16.31
N LEU A 281 75.13 -24.71 15.02
CA LEU A 281 74.55 -23.95 13.93
C LEU A 281 73.32 -24.67 13.34
N PRO A 282 72.45 -23.95 12.61
CA PRO A 282 71.36 -24.57 11.86
C PRO A 282 71.87 -25.72 10.95
N GLY A 283 71.12 -26.81 10.86
CA GLY A 283 71.54 -28.02 10.14
C GLY A 283 72.47 -28.96 10.92
N GLY A 284 72.70 -28.68 12.20
CA GLY A 284 73.42 -29.58 13.13
C GLY A 284 74.95 -29.48 13.07
N LYS A 285 75.51 -28.52 12.34
CA LYS A 285 76.95 -28.26 12.37
C LYS A 285 77.35 -27.74 13.75
N CYS A 286 78.45 -28.25 14.30
CA CYS A 286 78.96 -27.85 15.61
C CYS A 286 80.41 -27.42 15.50
N ILE A 287 80.73 -26.28 16.11
CA ILE A 287 82.09 -25.78 16.24
C ILE A 287 82.40 -25.75 17.73
N GLN A 288 83.48 -26.41 18.13
CA GLN A 288 83.99 -26.38 19.49
C GLN A 288 85.40 -25.82 19.45
N SER A 289 85.77 -25.01 20.44
CA SER A 289 87.12 -24.47 20.52
C SER A 289 87.57 -24.34 21.96
N GLY A 290 88.87 -24.29 22.14
CA GLY A 290 89.41 -24.10 23.48
C GLY A 290 90.90 -23.86 23.46
N GLN A 291 91.39 -23.66 24.66
CA GLN A 291 92.75 -23.26 24.92
C GLN A 291 93.32 -24.13 26.02
N VAL A 292 94.45 -24.77 25.73
CA VAL A 292 95.31 -25.35 26.75
C VAL A 292 96.41 -24.34 27.03
N ARG A 293 96.55 -23.95 28.30
CA ARG A 293 97.59 -23.03 28.79
C ARG A 293 98.32 -23.72 29.92
N SER A 294 99.47 -24.28 29.59
CA SER A 294 100.34 -24.93 30.56
C SER A 294 101.74 -24.91 29.99
N GLY A 295 102.74 -24.67 30.84
CA GLY A 295 104.13 -24.78 30.43
C GLY A 295 104.48 -26.25 30.26
N PHE A 296 104.81 -26.66 29.04
CA PHE A 296 105.26 -28.00 28.73
C PHE A 296 106.77 -27.97 28.50
N SER A 297 107.51 -28.65 29.37
CA SER A 297 108.98 -28.77 29.29
C SER A 297 109.44 -30.16 28.83
N ASP A 298 108.50 -31.09 28.61
CA ASP A 298 108.77 -32.48 28.24
C ASP A 298 107.72 -32.99 27.24
N GLN A 299 108.06 -34.04 26.50
CA GLN A 299 107.12 -34.74 25.63
C GLN A 299 106.00 -35.38 26.43
N GLY A 300 104.77 -35.31 25.92
CA GLY A 300 103.63 -35.83 26.64
C GLY A 300 102.35 -35.85 25.83
N SER A 301 101.35 -36.57 26.34
CA SER A 301 100.01 -36.64 25.75
C SER A 301 99.00 -35.87 26.58
N ILE A 302 98.11 -35.14 25.92
CA ILE A 302 97.05 -34.36 26.54
C ILE A 302 95.74 -34.72 25.86
N SER A 303 94.73 -35.05 26.65
CA SER A 303 93.38 -35.28 26.14
C SER A 303 92.61 -33.96 26.05
N ILE A 304 92.13 -33.63 24.86
CA ILE A 304 91.07 -32.63 24.69
C ILE A 304 89.74 -33.32 24.97
N THR A 305 88.98 -32.81 25.93
CA THR A 305 87.57 -33.19 26.14
C THR A 305 86.68 -32.11 25.56
N PHE A 306 85.79 -32.48 24.64
CA PHE A 306 84.87 -31.55 24.02
C PHE A 306 83.73 -31.17 25.00
N PRO A 307 83.32 -29.88 25.06
CA PRO A 307 82.17 -29.43 25.84
C PRO A 307 80.88 -30.23 25.63
N ILE A 308 80.62 -30.63 24.39
CA ILE A 308 79.53 -31.53 24.01
C ILE A 308 80.07 -32.61 23.07
N ALA A 309 79.39 -33.76 23.02
CA ALA A 309 79.76 -34.80 22.07
C ALA A 309 79.42 -34.37 20.64
N PHE A 310 80.32 -34.64 19.68
CA PHE A 310 79.95 -34.70 18.27
C PHE A 310 79.09 -35.96 18.00
N ALA A 311 78.40 -36.00 16.87
CA ALA A 311 77.58 -37.13 16.45
C ALA A 311 78.42 -38.40 16.20
N ASP A 312 79.66 -38.21 15.76
CA ASP A 312 80.64 -39.25 15.48
C ASP A 312 82.07 -38.72 15.68
N ALA A 313 83.08 -39.52 15.32
CA ALA A 313 84.50 -39.18 15.44
C ALA A 313 85.08 -38.49 14.18
N ASP A 314 84.24 -38.15 13.18
CA ASP A 314 84.63 -37.56 11.89
C ASP A 314 84.54 -36.02 11.92
N TYR A 315 85.26 -35.40 12.84
CA TYR A 315 85.42 -33.94 12.91
C TYR A 315 86.74 -33.48 12.28
N ASP A 316 86.74 -32.27 11.74
CA ASP A 316 87.97 -31.54 11.44
C ASP A 316 88.58 -31.03 12.75
N LEU A 317 89.90 -31.15 12.90
CA LEU A 317 90.63 -30.69 14.08
C LEU A 317 91.81 -29.84 13.65
N GLN A 318 91.84 -28.61 14.14
CA GLN A 318 92.93 -27.66 13.91
C GLN A 318 93.58 -27.30 15.22
N LEU A 319 94.91 -27.37 15.25
CA LEU A 319 95.74 -27.06 16.40
C LEU A 319 96.67 -25.91 16.04
N THR A 320 96.88 -24.99 16.98
CA THR A 320 97.84 -23.90 16.82
C THR A 320 98.70 -23.84 18.07
N ALA A 321 99.99 -24.15 17.90
CA ALA A 321 101.00 -24.06 18.94
C ALA A 321 101.12 -22.63 19.48
N ILE A 322 101.43 -22.49 20.76
CA ILE A 322 101.80 -21.22 21.39
C ILE A 322 103.17 -21.39 22.01
N ILE A 323 104.11 -20.59 21.53
CA ILE A 323 105.51 -20.55 21.97
C ILE A 323 105.74 -19.35 22.90
N PRO A 324 106.65 -19.45 23.89
CA PRO A 324 106.92 -18.36 24.83
C PRO A 324 107.66 -17.19 24.17
N SER A 325 108.46 -17.44 23.13
CA SER A 325 109.30 -16.41 22.52
C SER A 325 109.56 -16.66 21.02
N ALA A 326 109.98 -15.60 20.32
CA ALA A 326 110.42 -15.75 18.93
C ALA A 326 111.75 -16.52 18.89
N GLY A 327 111.84 -17.52 18.01
CA GLY A 327 113.00 -18.39 17.93
C GLY A 327 112.82 -19.74 18.63
N ASP A 328 111.68 -19.98 19.28
CA ASP A 328 111.28 -21.32 19.68
C ASP A 328 110.72 -22.06 18.46
N PHE A 329 111.49 -23.00 17.93
CA PHE A 329 111.13 -23.76 16.73
C PHE A 329 110.66 -25.16 17.07
N ASP A 330 110.06 -25.81 16.07
CA ASP A 330 110.05 -27.28 16.04
C ASP A 330 109.04 -27.88 17.08
N ASN A 331 108.10 -27.03 17.49
CA ASN A 331 107.00 -27.31 18.41
C ASN A 331 105.73 -27.77 17.65
N TYR A 332 105.34 -29.04 17.82
CA TYR A 332 104.20 -29.60 17.10
C TYR A 332 103.17 -30.25 18.04
N PRO A 333 101.97 -29.67 18.18
CA PRO A 333 100.81 -30.39 18.70
C PRO A 333 100.26 -31.28 17.58
N GLN A 334 100.29 -32.59 17.80
CA GLN A 334 99.93 -33.60 16.80
C GLN A 334 98.81 -34.49 17.34
N GLU A 335 97.87 -34.85 16.48
CA GLU A 335 96.87 -35.84 16.84
C GLU A 335 97.47 -37.26 16.88
N ILE A 336 97.11 -38.06 17.88
CA ILE A 336 97.44 -39.49 17.91
C ILE A 336 96.37 -40.30 17.17
N ALA A 337 96.79 -41.01 16.12
CA ALA A 337 95.92 -41.89 15.34
C ALA A 337 95.19 -42.92 16.22
N GLY A 338 93.89 -43.12 15.96
CA GLY A 338 93.05 -44.08 16.69
C GLY A 338 92.51 -43.58 18.04
N THR A 339 92.82 -42.34 18.44
CA THR A 339 92.34 -41.79 19.72
C THR A 339 91.08 -40.91 19.60
N ARG A 340 90.58 -40.68 18.38
CA ARG A 340 89.36 -39.90 18.17
C ARG A 340 88.14 -40.60 18.75
N THR A 341 87.36 -39.84 19.51
CA THR A 341 86.02 -40.21 19.96
C THR A 341 85.08 -39.02 19.75
N ALA A 342 83.77 -39.27 19.79
CA ALA A 342 82.76 -38.21 19.78
C ALA A 342 82.96 -37.17 20.89
N THR A 343 83.60 -37.53 22.00
CA THR A 343 83.78 -36.70 23.19
C THR A 343 85.17 -36.07 23.32
N GLY A 344 86.12 -36.39 22.44
CA GLY A 344 87.48 -35.89 22.57
C GLY A 344 88.53 -36.62 21.73
N VAL A 345 89.77 -36.17 21.86
CA VAL A 345 90.94 -36.67 21.13
C VAL A 345 92.21 -36.53 21.97
N THR A 346 93.21 -37.38 21.74
CA THR A 346 94.50 -37.25 22.40
C THR A 346 95.51 -36.56 21.49
N ILE A 347 96.15 -35.52 22.02
CA ILE A 347 97.19 -34.74 21.37
C ILE A 347 98.53 -35.13 21.96
N TYR A 348 99.47 -35.52 21.10
CA TYR A 348 100.87 -35.64 21.45
C TYR A 348 101.56 -34.29 21.27
N LEU A 349 102.29 -33.85 22.29
CA LEU A 349 103.18 -32.72 22.22
C LEU A 349 104.58 -33.23 21.95
N GLN A 350 105.04 -33.02 20.72
CA GLN A 350 106.41 -33.33 20.36
C GLN A 350 107.32 -32.17 20.79
N ASP A 351 108.27 -32.48 21.66
CA ASP A 351 109.46 -31.66 21.90
C ASP A 351 110.43 -31.86 20.74
N ALA A 352 110.95 -30.76 20.23
CA ALA A 352 112.07 -30.79 19.33
C ALA A 352 113.39 -30.56 20.08
N SER A 353 114.09 -31.69 20.19
CA SER A 353 115.50 -31.84 20.58
C SER A 353 115.82 -31.71 22.07
N THR A 354 116.55 -32.71 22.56
CA THR A 354 117.23 -32.81 23.87
C THR A 354 118.37 -31.77 24.03
N GLY A 355 118.08 -30.51 23.69
CA GLY A 355 119.05 -29.42 23.53
C GLY A 355 118.41 -28.03 23.48
N GLY A 356 117.39 -27.75 24.30
CA GLY A 356 117.17 -26.41 24.87
C GLY A 356 116.40 -25.34 24.07
N SER A 357 115.70 -25.66 22.98
CA SER A 357 115.00 -24.63 22.16
C SER A 357 113.53 -24.94 21.81
N GLY A 358 112.98 -26.08 22.24
CA GLY A 358 111.58 -26.46 22.08
C GLY A 358 110.79 -26.15 23.35
N GLN A 359 110.01 -25.07 23.36
CA GLN A 359 109.12 -24.75 24.48
C GLN A 359 107.71 -24.44 23.99
N LEU A 360 106.73 -25.12 24.58
CA LEU A 360 105.30 -24.86 24.39
C LEU A 360 104.71 -24.29 25.68
N THR A 361 104.02 -23.15 25.55
CA THR A 361 103.22 -22.57 26.65
C THR A 361 101.74 -22.92 26.55
N GLY A 362 101.39 -23.66 25.50
CA GLY A 362 100.02 -24.10 25.24
C GLY A 362 99.76 -24.33 23.78
N PHE A 363 98.50 -24.62 23.48
CA PHE A 363 97.99 -24.59 22.12
C PHE A 363 96.52 -24.16 22.14
N ASN A 364 96.07 -23.60 21.03
CA ASN A 364 94.66 -23.42 20.74
C ASN A 364 94.17 -24.61 19.92
N TRP A 365 92.92 -24.99 20.11
CA TRP A 365 92.28 -25.99 19.29
C TRP A 365 90.92 -25.51 18.80
N ARG A 366 90.55 -25.95 17.61
CA ARG A 366 89.23 -25.79 17.02
C ARG A 366 88.84 -27.11 16.38
N ALA A 367 87.69 -27.64 16.77
CA ALA A 367 87.11 -28.83 16.20
C ALA A 367 85.77 -28.48 15.52
N GLU A 368 85.53 -29.04 14.34
CA GLU A 368 84.32 -28.80 13.55
C GLU A 368 83.72 -30.14 13.11
N GLY A 369 82.47 -30.39 13.50
CA GLY A 369 81.77 -31.65 13.22
C GLY A 369 80.25 -31.47 13.25
N ARG A 370 79.50 -32.55 13.47
CA ARG A 370 78.04 -32.50 13.68
C ARG A 370 77.70 -32.72 15.16
N ALA A 371 76.66 -32.07 15.68
CA ALA A 371 76.14 -32.25 17.06
C ALA A 371 74.75 -32.90 17.11
#